data_AF-A0AAX3WLT5-F1
#
_entry.id   AF-A0AAX3WLT5-F1
#
_cell.length_a   1.000
_cell.length_b   1.000
_cell.length_c   1.000
_cell.angle_alpha   90.00
_cell.angle_beta   90.00
_cell.angle_gamma   90.00
#
_symmetry.space_group_name_H-M   'P 1'
#
loop_
_entity.id
_entity.type
_entity.pdbx_description
1 polymer ?
#
loop_
_entity_poly.entity_id
_entity_poly.type
_entity_poly.pdbx_seq_one_letter_code
_entity_poly.pdbx_strand_id
1 'polypeptide(L)'
;MEMIDKAGTAGTDPFAWYRENLAGRIDRLDLGHAPCGFFRLRTRDGDLLPVAVWQEDGVRWAKVGANDPTCLAEGEQEFCERVIAFCWRAPITEEVYFAVTEDGAPWPDLPPERTTDYANMPSDPLEALRIELEGERIEAEAWLATPIMDQAGADRAANWALRFAEMEKRAQEGRRTEKLPHEKAAKDVDARWRPVQDTAASLKSRLKDAQTPFLVEKRRREAEERAAAAQAGEAIRPAANAAAGTAGRKTSLRTVRSALIEDFDAALMALKDNPEIRDLVQRLANRVAANGAALPGTRIVTTDKAA
;
A
#
# COMPACT_ATOMS: atom_id res chain seq x y z
N MET A 1 37.94 -16.81 -33.30
CA MET A 1 37.63 -18.24 -33.49
C MET A 1 36.58 -18.31 -34.58
N GLU A 2 36.76 -19.24 -35.52
CA GLU A 2 36.34 -19.15 -36.92
C GLU A 2 34.85 -18.93 -37.16
N MET A 3 34.58 -18.07 -38.15
CA MET A 3 33.28 -17.87 -38.75
C MET A 3 32.79 -19.17 -39.39
N ILE A 4 31.65 -19.70 -38.92
CA ILE A 4 30.86 -20.68 -39.67
C ILE A 4 30.09 -19.90 -40.72
N ASP A 5 30.75 -19.66 -41.84
CA ASP A 5 30.12 -19.25 -43.09
C ASP A 5 30.14 -20.48 -44.01
N LYS A 6 29.02 -21.22 -44.04
CA LYS A 6 28.77 -22.28 -45.02
C LYS A 6 27.35 -22.13 -45.56
N ALA A 7 27.29 -21.60 -46.77
CA ALA A 7 26.08 -21.48 -47.57
C ALA A 7 25.35 -22.82 -47.72
N GLY A 8 24.06 -22.85 -47.34
CA GLY A 8 23.17 -23.98 -47.55
C GLY A 8 21.71 -23.57 -47.35
N THR A 9 20.94 -23.57 -48.44
CA THR A 9 19.47 -23.35 -48.55
C THR A 9 18.94 -22.00 -48.09
N ALA A 10 18.14 -21.34 -48.94
CA ALA A 10 17.30 -20.20 -48.57
C ALA A 10 16.19 -20.66 -47.61
N GLY A 11 16.59 -20.96 -46.38
CA GLY A 11 15.74 -21.39 -45.28
C GLY A 11 15.28 -20.17 -44.50
N THR A 12 14.00 -20.16 -44.15
CA THR A 12 13.38 -19.24 -43.21
C THR A 12 14.31 -19.01 -42.02
N ASP A 13 14.59 -17.75 -41.70
CA ASP A 13 15.41 -17.39 -40.54
C ASP A 13 14.85 -18.05 -39.26
N PRO A 14 15.61 -18.96 -38.61
CA PRO A 14 15.12 -19.74 -37.48
C PRO A 14 14.75 -18.87 -36.27
N PHE A 15 15.33 -17.67 -36.15
CA PHE A 15 15.09 -16.72 -35.06
C PHE A 15 14.01 -15.69 -35.37
N ALA A 16 13.33 -15.77 -36.53
CA ALA A 16 12.28 -14.82 -36.90
C ALA A 16 11.16 -14.75 -35.84
N TRP A 17 10.69 -15.90 -35.36
CA TRP A 17 9.67 -15.97 -34.32
C TRP A 17 10.12 -15.28 -33.02
N TYR A 18 11.38 -15.49 -32.62
CA TYR A 18 11.93 -14.90 -31.41
C TYR A 18 12.04 -13.38 -31.48
N ARG A 19 12.41 -12.81 -32.63
CA ARG A 19 12.46 -11.35 -32.80
C ARG A 19 11.06 -10.71 -32.77
N GLU A 20 10.06 -11.39 -33.31
CA GLU A 20 8.65 -10.96 -33.18
C GLU A 20 8.18 -11.04 -31.72
N ASN A 21 8.60 -12.09 -31.00
CA ASN A 21 8.26 -12.28 -29.59
C ASN A 21 8.91 -11.22 -28.69
N LEU A 22 10.19 -10.91 -28.89
CA LEU A 22 10.89 -9.81 -28.20
C LEU A 22 10.19 -8.46 -28.39
N ALA A 23 9.62 -8.23 -29.57
CA ALA A 23 8.87 -7.02 -29.86
C ALA A 23 7.41 -7.05 -29.34
N GLY A 24 7.02 -8.10 -28.61
CA GLY A 24 5.68 -8.27 -28.05
C GLY A 24 4.60 -8.54 -29.09
N ARG A 25 4.97 -9.03 -30.28
CA ARG A 25 4.03 -9.27 -31.40
C ARG A 25 3.50 -10.71 -31.47
N ILE A 26 3.91 -11.57 -30.55
CA ILE A 26 3.45 -12.95 -30.46
C ILE A 26 2.44 -13.10 -29.32
N ASP A 27 1.27 -13.62 -29.63
CA ASP A 27 0.18 -13.90 -28.66
C ASP A 27 -0.06 -15.40 -28.43
N ARG A 28 0.51 -16.26 -29.28
CA ARG A 28 0.31 -17.72 -29.24
C ARG A 28 1.60 -18.48 -29.52
N LEU A 29 1.79 -19.56 -28.75
CA LEU A 29 2.81 -20.58 -28.97
C LEU A 29 2.21 -21.75 -29.76
N ASP A 30 2.98 -22.28 -30.72
CA ASP A 30 2.67 -23.56 -31.35
C ASP A 30 3.10 -24.71 -30.43
N LEU A 31 2.13 -25.46 -29.92
CA LEU A 31 2.40 -26.52 -28.95
C LEU A 31 3.10 -27.68 -29.65
N GLY A 32 4.23 -28.12 -29.09
CA GLY A 32 5.02 -29.22 -29.62
C GLY A 32 6.18 -28.79 -30.52
N HIS A 33 6.32 -27.50 -30.82
CA HIS A 33 7.44 -26.94 -31.55
C HIS A 33 8.20 -25.94 -30.69
N ALA A 34 9.50 -26.15 -30.50
CA ALA A 34 10.35 -25.24 -29.73
C ALA A 34 10.91 -24.16 -30.69
N PRO A 35 10.45 -22.89 -30.59
CA PRO A 35 10.99 -21.83 -31.43
C PRO A 35 12.45 -21.53 -31.03
N CYS A 36 13.31 -21.27 -32.02
CA CYS A 36 14.67 -20.82 -31.73
C CYS A 36 14.63 -19.42 -31.12
N GLY A 37 15.47 -19.18 -30.12
CA GLY A 37 15.49 -17.93 -29.37
C GLY A 37 16.11 -18.06 -27.99
N PHE A 38 16.14 -16.94 -27.29
CA PHE A 38 16.66 -16.83 -25.93
C PHE A 38 15.54 -16.43 -24.98
N PHE A 39 15.45 -17.14 -23.85
CA PHE A 39 14.35 -17.00 -22.89
C PHE A 39 14.87 -17.05 -21.46
N ARG A 40 14.04 -16.53 -20.56
CA ARG A 40 14.25 -16.65 -19.12
C ARG A 40 13.20 -17.57 -18.51
N LEU A 41 13.65 -18.70 -17.96
CA LEU A 41 12.81 -19.65 -17.26
C LEU A 41 12.83 -19.37 -15.76
N ARG A 42 11.66 -19.13 -15.17
CA ARG A 42 11.52 -19.06 -13.71
C ARG A 42 11.28 -20.46 -13.14
N THR A 43 12.14 -20.92 -12.23
CA THR A 43 11.97 -22.20 -11.55
C THR A 43 10.88 -22.12 -10.49
N ARG A 44 10.50 -23.28 -9.95
CA ARG A 44 9.57 -23.37 -8.82
C ARG A 44 10.09 -22.66 -7.58
N ASP A 45 11.40 -22.71 -7.35
CA ASP A 45 12.06 -22.12 -6.18
C ASP A 45 12.30 -20.61 -6.35
N GLY A 46 12.08 -20.08 -7.55
CA GLY A 46 12.13 -18.66 -7.86
C GLY A 46 13.38 -18.23 -8.63
N ASP A 47 14.33 -19.14 -8.84
CA ASP A 47 15.54 -18.89 -9.62
C ASP A 47 15.21 -18.60 -11.08
N LEU A 48 16.06 -17.81 -11.73
CA LEU A 48 15.95 -17.48 -13.14
C LEU A 48 17.06 -18.19 -13.92
N LEU A 49 16.67 -19.12 -14.79
CA LEU A 49 17.57 -19.87 -15.64
C LEU A 49 17.54 -19.32 -17.07
N PRO A 50 18.70 -19.05 -17.68
CA PRO A 50 18.78 -18.72 -19.09
C PRO A 50 18.47 -19.96 -19.94
N VAL A 51 17.68 -19.79 -20.98
CA VAL A 51 17.33 -20.84 -21.94
C VAL A 51 17.67 -20.38 -23.34
N ALA A 52 18.42 -21.19 -24.09
CA ALA A 52 18.63 -21.00 -25.52
C ALA A 52 18.08 -22.17 -26.29
N VAL A 53 17.46 -21.89 -27.43
CA VAL A 53 17.11 -22.87 -28.46
C VAL A 53 17.70 -22.40 -29.77
N TRP A 54 18.47 -23.24 -30.45
CA TRP A 54 19.08 -22.94 -31.74
C TRP A 54 19.00 -24.14 -32.68
N GLN A 55 19.31 -23.91 -33.95
CA GLN A 55 19.35 -24.95 -34.97
C GLN A 55 20.77 -25.07 -35.51
N GLU A 56 21.27 -26.30 -35.55
CA GLU A 56 22.59 -26.66 -36.08
C GLU A 56 22.43 -27.90 -36.97
N ASP A 57 22.93 -27.84 -38.21
CA ASP A 57 22.82 -28.93 -39.21
C ASP A 57 21.39 -29.48 -39.42
N GLY A 58 20.36 -28.61 -39.29
CA GLY A 58 18.96 -29.02 -39.45
C GLY A 58 18.34 -29.64 -38.19
N VAL A 59 19.09 -29.79 -37.12
CA VAL A 59 18.66 -30.34 -35.83
C VAL A 59 18.52 -29.21 -34.80
N ARG A 60 17.44 -29.23 -34.00
CA ARG A 60 17.29 -28.28 -32.89
C ARG A 60 18.03 -28.74 -31.66
N TRP A 61 18.66 -27.78 -31.00
CA TRP A 61 19.35 -27.94 -29.75
C TRP A 61 18.81 -26.94 -28.74
N ALA A 62 18.86 -27.31 -27.47
CA ALA A 62 18.52 -26.41 -26.39
C ALA A 62 19.48 -26.51 -25.22
N LYS A 63 19.70 -25.40 -24.53
CA LYS A 63 20.49 -25.32 -23.30
C LYS A 63 19.67 -24.62 -22.23
N VAL A 64 19.59 -25.21 -21.04
CA VAL A 64 18.87 -24.67 -19.89
C VAL A 64 19.84 -24.50 -18.73
N GLY A 65 20.09 -23.25 -18.33
CA GLY A 65 21.04 -22.91 -17.28
C GLY A 65 22.46 -23.39 -17.60
N ALA A 66 23.12 -23.93 -16.59
CA ALA A 66 24.49 -24.46 -16.70
C ALA A 66 24.56 -25.90 -17.23
N ASN A 67 23.43 -26.51 -17.61
CA ASN A 67 23.42 -27.87 -18.15
C ASN A 67 24.05 -27.93 -19.55
N ASP A 68 24.48 -29.12 -19.94
CA ASP A 68 24.96 -29.37 -21.29
C ASP A 68 23.83 -29.21 -22.34
N PRO A 69 24.14 -28.74 -23.56
CA PRO A 69 23.21 -28.72 -24.67
C PRO A 69 22.54 -30.08 -24.91
N THR A 70 21.22 -30.07 -25.04
CA THR A 70 20.40 -31.25 -25.32
C THR A 70 19.88 -31.19 -26.76
N CYS A 71 20.07 -32.28 -27.50
CA CYS A 71 19.50 -32.44 -28.84
C CYS A 71 18.00 -32.69 -28.74
N LEU A 72 17.20 -31.97 -29.52
CA LEU A 72 15.74 -32.07 -29.54
C LEU A 72 15.20 -32.90 -30.71
N ALA A 73 16.05 -33.63 -31.44
CA ALA A 73 15.63 -34.51 -32.53
C ALA A 73 14.59 -35.55 -32.08
N GLU A 74 14.73 -36.04 -30.85
CA GLU A 74 13.75 -36.85 -30.14
C GLU A 74 13.36 -36.09 -28.86
N GLY A 75 12.06 -35.87 -28.63
CA GLY A 75 11.59 -35.22 -27.40
C GLY A 75 11.36 -33.70 -27.48
N GLU A 76 11.37 -33.08 -28.66
CA GLU A 76 11.02 -31.66 -28.83
C GLU A 76 9.67 -31.30 -28.20
N GLN A 77 8.66 -32.16 -28.37
CA GLN A 77 7.33 -31.91 -27.81
C GLN A 77 7.38 -31.83 -26.28
N GLU A 78 8.06 -32.77 -25.62
CA GLU A 78 8.20 -32.77 -24.17
C GLU A 78 8.97 -31.53 -23.70
N PHE A 79 10.06 -31.17 -24.39
CA PHE A 79 10.82 -29.96 -24.08
C PHE A 79 9.95 -28.69 -24.22
N CYS A 80 9.14 -28.62 -25.28
CA CYS A 80 8.21 -27.52 -25.49
C CYS A 80 7.18 -27.42 -24.36
N GLU A 81 6.58 -28.54 -23.95
CA GLU A 81 5.58 -28.60 -22.88
C GLU A 81 6.16 -28.30 -21.50
N ARG A 82 7.40 -28.70 -21.21
CA ARG A 82 8.01 -28.60 -19.88
C ARG A 82 8.88 -27.37 -19.67
N VAL A 83 9.40 -26.77 -20.73
CA VAL A 83 10.33 -25.63 -20.66
C VAL A 83 9.74 -24.43 -21.38
N ILE A 84 9.53 -24.53 -22.70
CA ILE A 84 9.11 -23.39 -23.52
C ILE A 84 7.75 -22.85 -23.10
N ALA A 85 6.79 -23.73 -22.78
CA ALA A 85 5.46 -23.34 -22.30
C ALA A 85 5.51 -22.40 -21.08
N PHE A 86 6.57 -22.46 -20.28
CA PHE A 86 6.77 -21.65 -19.08
C PHE A 86 7.64 -20.40 -19.29
N CYS A 87 8.45 -20.34 -20.35
CA CYS A 87 9.37 -19.21 -20.58
C CYS A 87 9.12 -18.43 -21.89
N TRP A 88 8.25 -18.89 -22.79
CA TRP A 88 8.05 -18.24 -24.09
C TRP A 88 7.56 -16.79 -23.99
N ARG A 89 6.85 -16.41 -22.92
CA ARG A 89 6.42 -15.01 -22.66
C ARG A 89 7.49 -14.15 -22.00
N ALA A 90 8.66 -14.70 -21.72
CA ALA A 90 9.80 -14.00 -21.14
C ALA A 90 11.02 -14.13 -22.07
N PRO A 91 10.94 -13.65 -23.33
CA PRO A 91 12.12 -13.59 -24.18
C PRO A 91 13.13 -12.60 -23.59
N ILE A 92 14.41 -12.91 -23.74
CA ILE A 92 15.52 -12.02 -23.36
C ILE A 92 16.38 -11.76 -24.58
N THR A 93 17.13 -10.67 -24.60
CA THR A 93 18.03 -10.41 -25.73
C THR A 93 19.21 -11.39 -25.71
N GLU A 94 19.84 -11.55 -26.87
CA GLU A 94 21.02 -12.41 -27.02
C GLU A 94 22.16 -11.93 -26.12
N GLU A 95 22.34 -10.61 -26.03
CA GLU A 95 23.35 -9.98 -25.18
C GLU A 95 23.11 -10.30 -23.70
N VAL A 96 21.85 -10.29 -23.23
CA VAL A 96 21.51 -10.67 -21.86
C VAL A 96 21.78 -12.15 -21.62
N TYR A 97 21.45 -13.02 -22.58
CA TYR A 97 21.73 -14.45 -22.46
C TYR A 97 23.23 -14.71 -22.27
N PHE A 98 24.08 -14.15 -23.12
CA PHE A 98 25.52 -14.35 -23.03
C PHE A 98 26.15 -13.68 -21.81
N ALA A 99 25.70 -12.48 -21.43
CA ALA A 99 26.16 -11.84 -20.20
C ALA A 99 25.90 -12.71 -18.96
N VAL A 100 24.71 -13.32 -18.86
CA VAL A 100 24.36 -14.18 -17.71
C VAL A 100 25.07 -15.53 -17.76
N THR A 101 25.27 -16.11 -18.96
CA THR A 101 25.80 -17.47 -19.10
C THR A 101 27.32 -17.57 -19.21
N GLU A 102 27.97 -16.63 -19.89
CA GLU A 102 29.42 -16.64 -20.14
C GLU A 102 30.17 -15.74 -19.16
N ASP A 103 29.66 -14.52 -18.93
CA ASP A 103 30.31 -13.56 -18.03
C ASP A 103 29.92 -13.76 -16.56
N GLY A 104 28.89 -14.57 -16.30
CA GLY A 104 28.30 -14.74 -14.96
C GLY A 104 27.70 -13.44 -14.42
N ALA A 105 27.31 -12.51 -15.30
CA ALA A 105 26.71 -11.25 -14.90
C ALA A 105 25.33 -11.49 -14.25
N PRO A 106 24.94 -10.66 -13.26
CA PRO A 106 23.60 -10.72 -12.70
C PRO A 106 22.55 -10.30 -13.74
N TRP A 107 21.31 -10.73 -13.53
CA TRP A 107 20.18 -10.30 -14.35
C TRP A 107 20.02 -8.77 -14.32
N PRO A 108 19.89 -8.09 -15.47
CA PRO A 108 19.94 -6.64 -15.55
C PRO A 108 18.74 -5.95 -14.88
N ASP A 109 17.58 -6.62 -14.84
CA ASP A 109 16.35 -6.15 -14.21
C ASP A 109 16.22 -6.57 -12.74
N LEU A 110 17.18 -7.35 -12.20
CA LEU A 110 17.18 -7.71 -10.79
C LEU A 110 18.11 -6.82 -9.97
N PRO A 111 17.71 -6.44 -8.75
CA PRO A 111 18.64 -5.92 -7.77
C PRO A 111 19.69 -6.99 -7.41
N PRO A 112 20.88 -6.58 -6.93
CA PRO A 112 21.92 -7.51 -6.49
C PRO A 112 21.37 -8.55 -5.50
N GLU A 113 21.97 -9.74 -5.49
CA GLU A 113 21.57 -10.76 -4.52
C GLU A 113 21.83 -10.28 -3.09
N ARG A 114 20.89 -10.57 -2.18
CA ARG A 114 21.08 -10.27 -0.77
C ARG A 114 22.25 -11.09 -0.25
N THR A 115 23.19 -10.48 0.45
CA THR A 115 24.13 -11.26 1.26
C THR A 115 23.33 -11.93 2.37
N THR A 116 23.13 -13.25 2.27
CA THR A 116 22.41 -14.06 3.28
C THR A 116 23.35 -14.64 4.34
N ASP A 117 24.66 -14.53 4.11
CA ASP A 117 25.70 -15.25 4.85
C ASP A 117 26.29 -14.42 6.00
N TYR A 118 25.41 -13.87 6.83
CA TYR A 118 25.84 -13.25 8.07
C TYR A 118 25.86 -14.30 9.18
N ALA A 119 26.97 -15.05 9.28
CA ALA A 119 27.23 -15.95 10.42
C ALA A 119 27.12 -15.27 11.81
N ASN A 120 27.00 -13.93 11.84
CA ASN A 120 26.89 -13.07 13.02
C ASN A 120 25.58 -12.26 13.09
N MET A 121 24.49 -12.67 12.44
CA MET A 121 23.23 -11.93 12.56
C MET A 121 22.68 -11.95 14.00
N PRO A 122 22.19 -10.81 14.52
CA PRO A 122 21.52 -10.77 15.81
C PRO A 122 20.35 -11.74 15.86
N SER A 123 20.14 -12.37 17.03
CA SER A 123 18.96 -13.20 17.26
C SER A 123 17.68 -12.37 17.45
N ASP A 124 17.83 -11.07 17.76
CA ASP A 124 16.70 -10.16 17.87
C ASP A 124 16.14 -9.82 16.47
N PRO A 125 14.85 -10.10 16.19
CA PRO A 125 14.28 -9.91 14.86
C PRO A 125 14.30 -8.46 14.37
N LEU A 126 14.19 -7.48 15.28
CA LEU A 126 14.19 -6.06 14.90
C LEU A 126 15.61 -5.59 14.55
N GLU A 127 16.61 -5.94 15.35
CA GLU A 127 18.00 -5.61 15.03
C GLU A 127 18.48 -6.33 13.76
N ALA A 128 18.10 -7.59 13.56
CA ALA A 128 18.36 -8.30 12.30
C ALA A 128 17.73 -7.57 11.10
N LEU A 129 16.46 -7.18 11.20
CA LEU A 129 15.76 -6.46 10.13
C LEU A 129 16.37 -5.07 9.86
N ARG A 130 16.89 -4.38 10.88
CA ARG A 130 17.59 -3.10 10.71
C ARG A 130 18.88 -3.25 9.92
N ILE A 131 19.67 -4.28 10.21
CA ILE A 131 20.91 -4.56 9.48
C ILE A 131 20.59 -4.89 8.01
N GLU A 132 19.58 -5.74 7.77
CA GLU A 132 19.13 -6.06 6.41
C GLU A 132 18.67 -4.81 5.66
N LEU A 133 17.82 -3.99 6.28
CA LEU A 133 17.31 -2.75 5.69
C LEU A 133 18.45 -1.78 5.36
N GLU A 134 19.44 -1.64 6.25
CA GLU A 134 20.55 -0.72 6.05
C GLU A 134 21.46 -1.16 4.89
N GLY A 135 21.74 -2.46 4.77
CA GLY A 135 22.48 -3.00 3.64
C GLY A 135 21.77 -2.73 2.30
N GLU A 136 20.49 -3.08 2.21
CA GLU A 136 19.68 -2.86 1.00
C GLU A 136 19.50 -1.37 0.70
N ARG A 137 19.37 -0.51 1.72
CA ARG A 137 19.28 0.94 1.57
C ARG A 137 20.54 1.51 0.93
N ILE A 138 21.72 1.12 1.42
CA ILE A 138 23.00 1.61 0.88
C ILE A 138 23.12 1.27 -0.61
N GLU A 139 22.80 0.02 -0.99
CA GLU A 139 22.87 -0.41 -2.39
C GLU A 139 21.84 0.28 -3.28
N ALA A 140 20.58 0.35 -2.82
CA ALA A 140 19.50 0.98 -3.58
C ALA A 140 19.73 2.48 -3.76
N GLU A 141 20.19 3.20 -2.72
CA GLU A 141 20.51 4.63 -2.81
C GLU A 141 21.69 4.90 -3.73
N ALA A 142 22.76 4.07 -3.65
CA ALA A 142 23.90 4.19 -4.53
C ALA A 142 23.50 4.00 -6.00
N TRP A 143 22.59 3.07 -6.28
CA TRP A 143 22.06 2.85 -7.62
C TRP A 143 21.13 3.98 -8.08
N LEU A 144 20.22 4.45 -7.23
CA LEU A 144 19.29 5.55 -7.51
C LEU A 144 19.98 6.91 -7.71
N ALA A 145 21.25 7.04 -7.35
CA ALA A 145 22.06 8.22 -7.66
C ALA A 145 22.19 8.46 -9.17
N THR A 146 22.01 7.41 -9.98
CA THR A 146 21.97 7.50 -11.45
C THR A 146 20.51 7.50 -11.93
N PRO A 147 20.12 8.43 -12.84
CA PRO A 147 18.79 8.41 -13.43
C PRO A 147 18.46 7.08 -14.13
N ILE A 148 17.23 6.60 -13.93
CA ILE A 148 16.70 5.43 -14.63
C ILE A 148 16.32 5.85 -16.04
N MET A 149 16.97 5.26 -17.05
CA MET A 149 16.83 5.67 -18.46
C MET A 149 16.19 4.61 -19.35
N ASP A 150 16.02 3.39 -18.86
CA ASP A 150 15.56 2.24 -19.63
C ASP A 150 14.57 1.36 -18.85
N GLN A 151 13.97 0.40 -19.56
CA GLN A 151 13.01 -0.54 -18.98
C GLN A 151 13.66 -1.45 -17.93
N ALA A 152 14.90 -1.90 -18.18
CA ALA A 152 15.61 -2.77 -17.25
C ALA A 152 15.86 -2.08 -15.89
N GLY A 153 16.20 -0.78 -15.90
CA GLY A 153 16.29 0.01 -14.69
C GLY A 153 14.94 0.21 -14.02
N ALA A 154 13.86 0.46 -14.77
CA ALA A 154 12.52 0.57 -14.19
C ALA A 154 12.08 -0.74 -13.50
N ASP A 155 12.31 -1.89 -14.13
CA ASP A 155 12.01 -3.20 -13.58
C ASP A 155 12.88 -3.50 -12.33
N ARG A 156 14.16 -3.11 -12.37
CA ARG A 156 15.04 -3.20 -11.20
C ARG A 156 14.54 -2.38 -10.01
N ALA A 157 14.09 -1.14 -10.25
CA ALA A 157 13.48 -0.32 -9.22
C ALA A 157 12.21 -0.96 -8.65
N ALA A 158 11.34 -1.51 -9.50
CA ALA A 158 10.14 -2.21 -9.06
C ALA A 158 10.49 -3.45 -8.20
N ASN A 159 11.53 -4.19 -8.57
CA ASN A 159 12.00 -5.34 -7.80
C ASN A 159 12.59 -4.93 -6.44
N TRP A 160 13.37 -3.84 -6.35
CA TRP A 160 13.78 -3.29 -5.05
C TRP A 160 12.59 -2.83 -4.21
N ALA A 161 11.59 -2.17 -4.82
CA ALA A 161 10.39 -1.73 -4.12
C ALA A 161 9.63 -2.92 -3.50
N LEU A 162 9.53 -4.05 -4.21
CA LEU A 162 8.96 -5.29 -3.67
C LEU A 162 9.75 -5.82 -2.46
N ARG A 163 11.09 -5.78 -2.52
CA ARG A 163 11.94 -6.19 -1.38
C ARG A 163 11.71 -5.30 -0.15
N PHE A 164 11.65 -3.98 -0.33
CA PHE A 164 11.36 -3.05 0.76
C PHE A 164 9.94 -3.22 1.32
N ALA A 165 8.94 -3.48 0.46
CA ALA A 165 7.58 -3.77 0.90
C ALA A 165 7.51 -5.05 1.76
N GLU A 166 8.29 -6.07 1.43
CA GLU A 166 8.42 -7.29 2.25
C GLU A 166 9.08 -7.00 3.61
N MET A 167 10.14 -6.18 3.65
CA MET A 167 10.76 -5.72 4.90
C MET A 167 9.77 -4.92 5.76
N GLU A 168 9.01 -4.01 5.15
CA GLU A 168 7.99 -3.23 5.82
C GLU A 168 6.94 -4.14 6.47
N LYS A 169 6.43 -5.12 5.70
CA LYS A 169 5.47 -6.10 6.20
C LYS A 169 6.00 -6.88 7.41
N ARG A 170 7.26 -7.34 7.36
CA ARG A 170 7.93 -8.01 8.48
C ARG A 170 8.04 -7.10 9.72
N ALA A 171 8.39 -5.83 9.54
CA ALA A 171 8.43 -4.85 10.64
C ALA A 171 7.04 -4.62 11.25
N GLN A 172 6.00 -4.49 10.41
CA GLN A 172 4.62 -4.33 10.88
C GLN A 172 4.14 -5.54 11.68
N GLU A 173 4.48 -6.75 11.24
CA GLU A 173 4.12 -8.00 11.92
C GLU A 173 4.88 -8.18 13.24
N GLY A 174 6.18 -7.91 13.27
CA GLY A 174 6.99 -7.90 14.49
C GLY A 174 6.40 -6.95 15.54
N ARG A 175 6.16 -5.69 15.14
CA ARG A 175 5.52 -4.68 16.00
C ARG A 175 4.15 -5.14 16.49
N ARG A 176 3.31 -5.72 15.62
CA ARG A 176 1.98 -6.21 16.01
C ARG A 176 2.09 -7.29 17.06
N THR A 177 3.03 -8.22 16.88
CA THR A 177 3.28 -9.34 17.80
C THR A 177 3.69 -8.86 19.18
N GLU A 178 4.64 -7.94 19.26
CA GLU A 178 5.07 -7.32 20.52
C GLU A 178 3.95 -6.51 21.18
N LYS A 179 3.17 -5.77 20.39
CA LYS A 179 2.12 -4.87 20.90
C LYS A 179 0.87 -5.61 21.38
N LEU A 180 0.53 -6.75 20.77
CA LEU A 180 -0.69 -7.51 21.05
C LEU A 180 -0.92 -7.83 22.55
N PRO A 181 0.06 -8.35 23.32
CA PRO A 181 -0.15 -8.62 24.75
C PRO A 181 -0.42 -7.34 25.55
N HIS A 182 0.20 -6.22 25.19
CA HIS A 182 -0.01 -4.93 25.87
C HIS A 182 -1.38 -4.34 25.56
N GLU A 183 -1.84 -4.41 24.31
CA GLU A 183 -3.20 -4.01 23.94
C GLU A 183 -4.25 -4.85 24.65
N LYS A 184 -4.02 -6.16 24.78
CA LYS A 184 -4.90 -7.05 25.54
C LYS A 184 -4.92 -6.65 27.02
N ALA A 185 -3.75 -6.45 27.63
CA ALA A 185 -3.65 -6.03 29.02
C ALA A 185 -4.35 -4.69 29.28
N ALA A 186 -4.20 -3.71 28.39
CA ALA A 186 -4.90 -2.43 28.48
C ALA A 186 -6.43 -2.61 28.41
N LYS A 187 -6.93 -3.40 27.44
CA LYS A 187 -8.36 -3.73 27.33
C LYS A 187 -8.90 -4.44 28.57
N ASP A 188 -8.13 -5.35 29.16
CA ASP A 188 -8.51 -6.06 30.37
C ASP A 188 -8.61 -5.11 31.57
N VAL A 189 -7.70 -4.14 31.67
CA VAL A 189 -7.78 -3.08 32.68
C VAL A 189 -9.03 -2.22 32.46
N ASP A 190 -9.22 -1.72 31.24
CA ASP A 190 -10.39 -0.89 30.91
C ASP A 190 -11.70 -1.61 31.22
N ALA A 191 -11.81 -2.89 30.85
CA ALA A 191 -12.98 -3.72 31.11
C ALA A 191 -13.31 -3.85 32.61
N ARG A 192 -12.29 -3.86 33.49
CA ARG A 192 -12.51 -3.93 34.95
C ARG A 192 -13.03 -2.62 35.52
N TRP A 193 -12.55 -1.48 35.04
CA TRP A 193 -12.90 -0.17 35.59
C TRP A 193 -14.15 0.43 34.97
N ARG A 194 -14.45 0.09 33.71
CA ARG A 194 -15.56 0.67 32.95
C ARG A 194 -16.92 0.51 33.62
N PRO A 195 -17.31 -0.65 34.18
CA PRO A 195 -18.60 -0.78 34.87
C PRO A 195 -18.77 0.18 36.05
N VAL A 196 -17.71 0.42 36.82
CA VAL A 196 -17.73 1.35 37.96
C VAL A 196 -17.85 2.79 37.45
N GLN A 197 -17.06 3.16 36.44
CA GLN A 197 -17.11 4.48 35.84
C GLN A 197 -18.47 4.78 35.21
N ASP A 198 -19.01 3.85 34.43
CA ASP A 198 -20.31 3.98 33.76
C ASP A 198 -21.45 4.05 34.78
N THR A 199 -21.41 3.23 35.84
CA THR A 199 -22.39 3.29 36.93
C THR A 199 -22.34 4.64 37.65
N ALA A 200 -21.15 5.11 38.00
CA ALA A 200 -20.97 6.41 38.66
C ALA A 200 -21.41 7.57 37.76
N ALA A 201 -21.07 7.54 36.47
CA ALA A 201 -21.47 8.55 35.49
C ALA A 201 -22.99 8.57 35.30
N SER A 202 -23.61 7.40 35.18
CA SER A 202 -25.06 7.24 35.07
C SER A 202 -25.80 7.79 36.29
N LEU A 203 -25.38 7.40 37.50
CA LEU A 203 -25.98 7.90 38.74
C LEU A 203 -25.79 9.42 38.88
N LYS A 204 -24.59 9.93 38.57
CA LYS A 204 -24.32 11.37 38.56
C LYS A 204 -25.21 12.12 37.58
N SER A 205 -25.45 11.58 36.37
CA SER A 205 -26.37 12.19 35.40
C SER A 205 -27.79 12.21 35.96
N ARG A 206 -28.30 11.07 36.43
CA ARG A 206 -29.65 10.95 36.99
C ARG A 206 -29.90 11.92 38.15
N LEU A 207 -28.92 12.11 39.03
CA LEU A 207 -29.01 13.09 40.13
C LEU A 207 -29.06 14.53 39.60
N LYS A 208 -28.28 14.85 38.56
CA LYS A 208 -28.33 16.17 37.90
C LYS A 208 -29.65 16.42 37.19
N ASP A 209 -30.21 15.39 36.57
CA ASP A 209 -31.51 15.47 35.90
C ASP A 209 -32.61 15.67 36.95
N ALA A 210 -32.58 14.93 38.06
CA ALA A 210 -33.55 15.04 39.15
C ALA A 210 -33.58 16.41 39.83
N GLN A 211 -32.42 17.09 39.97
CA GLN A 211 -32.38 18.45 40.54
C GLN A 211 -32.80 19.55 39.53
N THR A 212 -32.86 19.24 38.23
CA THR A 212 -33.12 20.25 37.19
C THR A 212 -34.49 20.91 37.35
N PRO A 213 -35.61 20.17 37.54
CA PRO A 213 -36.91 20.77 37.78
C PRO A 213 -36.94 21.74 38.97
N PHE A 214 -36.28 21.37 40.07
CA PHE A 214 -36.18 22.24 41.25
C PHE A 214 -35.41 23.53 40.95
N LEU A 215 -34.28 23.44 40.23
CA LEU A 215 -33.51 24.63 39.86
C LEU A 215 -34.26 25.53 38.88
N VAL A 216 -35.05 24.95 37.97
CA VAL A 216 -35.92 25.69 37.04
C VAL A 216 -37.02 26.41 37.81
N GLU A 217 -37.72 25.71 38.70
CA GLU A 217 -38.79 26.28 39.51
C GLU A 217 -38.26 27.37 40.47
N LYS A 218 -37.11 27.15 41.09
CA LYS A 218 -36.44 28.16 41.91
C LYS A 218 -36.11 29.41 41.09
N ARG A 219 -35.54 29.25 39.89
CA ARG A 219 -35.29 30.37 38.98
C ARG A 219 -36.57 31.09 38.56
N ARG A 220 -37.69 30.37 38.37
CA ARG A 220 -39.01 30.95 38.07
C ARG A 220 -39.53 31.80 39.23
N ARG A 221 -39.54 31.26 40.46
CA ARG A 221 -39.96 31.99 41.66
C ARG A 221 -39.13 33.24 41.92
N GLU A 222 -37.80 33.13 41.84
CA GLU A 222 -36.90 34.27 41.95
C GLU A 222 -37.11 35.32 40.85
N ALA A 223 -37.60 34.94 39.67
CA ALA A 223 -37.96 35.88 38.61
C ALA A 223 -39.31 36.56 38.87
N GLU A 224 -40.31 35.82 39.35
CA GLU A 224 -41.63 36.34 39.72
C GLU A 224 -41.56 37.31 40.90
N GLU A 225 -40.83 36.97 41.96
CA GLU A 225 -40.59 37.85 43.11
C GLU A 225 -39.90 39.15 42.69
N ARG A 226 -38.93 39.07 41.77
CA ARG A 226 -38.27 40.27 41.23
C ARG A 226 -39.20 41.10 40.34
N ALA A 227 -40.07 40.46 39.55
CA ALA A 227 -41.05 41.17 38.76
C ALA A 227 -42.07 41.91 39.65
N ALA A 228 -42.53 41.28 40.73
CA ALA A 228 -43.41 41.90 41.72
C ALA A 228 -42.71 43.06 42.47
N ALA A 229 -41.46 42.89 42.91
CA ALA A 229 -40.68 43.96 43.54
C ALA A 229 -40.43 45.15 42.61
N ALA A 230 -40.18 44.88 41.32
CA ALA A 230 -40.03 45.93 40.31
C ALA A 230 -41.36 46.68 40.07
N GLN A 231 -42.50 46.00 40.11
CA GLN A 231 -43.82 46.64 40.02
C GLN A 231 -44.18 47.45 41.27
N ALA A 232 -43.69 47.04 42.44
CA ALA A 232 -43.89 47.75 43.72
C ALA A 232 -42.91 48.93 43.94
N GLY A 233 -41.98 49.18 43.00
CA GLY A 233 -41.05 50.32 43.07
C GLY A 233 -39.84 50.11 43.99
N GLU A 234 -39.55 48.87 44.39
CA GLU A 234 -38.39 48.53 45.22
C GLU A 234 -37.10 48.36 44.38
N ALA A 235 -35.93 48.59 45.00
CA ALA A 235 -34.63 48.49 44.34
C ALA A 235 -34.34 47.04 43.88
N ILE A 236 -34.19 46.85 42.56
CA ILE A 236 -33.98 45.55 41.93
C ILE A 236 -32.58 45.01 42.28
N ARG A 237 -32.52 43.86 42.97
CA ARG A 237 -31.26 43.15 43.26
C ARG A 237 -30.76 42.38 42.02
N PRO A 238 -29.42 42.30 41.80
CA PRO A 238 -28.85 41.59 40.65
C PRO A 238 -29.18 40.09 40.68
N ALA A 239 -29.42 39.53 39.50
CA ALA A 239 -29.80 38.13 39.32
C ALA A 239 -28.69 37.16 39.78
N ALA A 240 -28.93 36.41 40.85
CA ALA A 240 -28.09 35.25 41.17
C ALA A 240 -28.53 34.06 40.31
N ASN A 241 -27.58 33.25 39.83
CA ASN A 241 -27.91 32.00 39.16
C ASN A 241 -28.42 30.99 40.19
N ALA A 242 -29.64 30.46 39.97
CA ALA A 242 -30.15 29.34 40.74
C ALA A 242 -29.12 28.19 40.72
N ALA A 243 -28.62 27.85 41.92
CA ALA A 243 -27.58 26.86 42.12
C ALA A 243 -27.90 25.94 43.30
N ALA A 244 -27.39 24.71 43.25
CA ALA A 244 -27.49 23.70 44.29
C ALA A 244 -26.11 23.09 44.62
N GLY A 245 -25.97 22.59 45.85
CA GLY A 245 -24.75 21.98 46.38
C GLY A 245 -24.10 22.80 47.50
N THR A 246 -23.65 22.10 48.55
CA THR A 246 -23.02 22.67 49.75
C THR A 246 -21.54 22.27 49.89
N ALA A 247 -21.15 21.11 49.36
CA ALA A 247 -19.77 20.64 49.32
C ALA A 247 -19.23 20.72 47.87
N GLY A 248 -18.16 21.47 47.66
CA GLY A 248 -17.46 21.58 46.37
C GLY A 248 -18.15 22.47 45.32
N ARG A 249 -17.94 22.16 44.03
CA ARG A 249 -18.42 22.97 42.90
C ARG A 249 -19.95 22.90 42.78
N LYS A 250 -20.61 24.06 42.93
CA LYS A 250 -22.07 24.19 42.83
C LYS A 250 -22.57 23.82 41.42
N THR A 251 -23.70 23.12 41.34
CA THR A 251 -24.38 22.92 40.06
C THR A 251 -25.31 24.09 39.77
N SER A 252 -25.15 24.72 38.61
CA SER A 252 -25.99 25.82 38.14
C SER A 252 -26.55 25.48 36.75
N LEU A 253 -27.71 26.06 36.43
CA LEU A 253 -28.31 25.92 35.11
C LEU A 253 -27.49 26.69 34.07
N ARG A 254 -27.04 26.00 33.01
CA ARG A 254 -26.34 26.59 31.86
C ARG A 254 -27.26 26.68 30.66
N THR A 255 -27.24 27.80 29.95
CA THR A 255 -27.88 27.93 28.64
C THR A 255 -26.98 27.29 27.57
N VAL A 256 -27.47 26.24 26.91
CA VAL A 256 -26.83 25.63 25.75
C VAL A 256 -27.57 26.14 24.51
N ARG A 257 -26.86 26.73 23.56
CA ARG A 257 -27.43 27.17 22.28
C ARG A 257 -27.04 26.12 21.24
N SER A 258 -28.03 25.47 20.64
CA SER A 258 -27.86 24.60 19.49
C SER A 258 -28.53 25.29 18.30
N ALA A 259 -27.84 25.34 17.17
CA ALA A 259 -28.47 25.79 15.92
C ALA A 259 -29.24 24.60 15.32
N LEU A 260 -30.51 24.82 15.00
CA LEU A 260 -31.29 23.92 14.15
C LEU A 260 -31.16 24.44 12.71
N ILE A 261 -30.79 23.58 11.78
CA ILE A 261 -30.75 23.94 10.36
C ILE A 261 -32.17 23.81 9.82
N GLU A 262 -32.85 24.94 9.64
CA GLU A 262 -34.20 25.01 9.05
C GLU A 262 -34.15 25.05 7.52
N ASP A 263 -33.11 25.68 6.96
CA ASP A 263 -32.81 25.74 5.53
C ASP A 263 -31.35 25.32 5.32
N PHE A 264 -31.17 24.16 4.68
CA PHE A 264 -29.86 23.58 4.43
C PHE A 264 -29.06 24.37 3.39
N ASP A 265 -29.71 24.84 2.32
CA ASP A 265 -29.03 25.51 1.21
C ASP A 265 -28.53 26.89 1.65
N ALA A 266 -29.33 27.62 2.42
CA ALA A 266 -28.91 28.88 3.02
C ALA A 266 -27.73 28.70 4.00
N ALA A 267 -27.79 27.65 4.84
CA ALA A 267 -26.72 27.34 5.79
C ALA A 267 -25.41 26.94 5.08
N LEU A 268 -25.50 26.12 4.02
CA LEU A 268 -24.34 25.71 3.23
C LEU A 268 -23.71 26.90 2.49
N MET A 269 -24.53 27.80 1.92
CA MET A 269 -24.04 29.01 1.27
C MET A 269 -23.33 29.96 2.24
N ALA A 270 -23.79 30.06 3.48
CA ALA A 270 -23.11 30.84 4.53
C ALA A 270 -21.77 30.20 4.97
N LEU A 271 -21.64 28.88 4.85
CA LEU A 271 -20.45 28.12 5.27
C LEU A 271 -19.47 27.78 4.13
N LYS A 272 -19.77 28.14 2.88
CA LYS A 272 -18.98 27.77 1.68
C LYS A 272 -17.49 28.16 1.74
N ASP A 273 -17.17 29.23 2.47
CA ASP A 273 -15.82 29.76 2.59
C ASP A 273 -15.05 29.18 3.80
N ASN A 274 -15.68 28.31 4.58
CA ASN A 274 -15.06 27.62 5.69
C ASN A 274 -14.03 26.58 5.18
N PRO A 275 -12.78 26.60 5.67
CA PRO A 275 -11.75 25.62 5.28
C PRO A 275 -12.17 24.15 5.44
N GLU A 276 -12.87 23.81 6.52
CA GLU A 276 -13.30 22.42 6.78
C GLU A 276 -14.31 21.92 5.74
N ILE A 277 -15.21 22.80 5.29
CA ILE A 277 -16.19 22.48 4.25
C ILE A 277 -15.48 22.33 2.90
N ARG A 278 -14.52 23.20 2.58
CA ARG A 278 -13.72 23.08 1.34
C ARG A 278 -12.91 21.78 1.31
N ASP A 279 -12.29 21.40 2.41
CA ASP A 279 -11.54 20.14 2.53
C ASP A 279 -12.45 18.91 2.41
N LEU A 280 -13.65 18.98 3.01
CA LEU A 280 -14.64 17.92 2.85
C LEU A 280 -15.11 17.79 1.40
N VAL A 281 -15.44 18.92 0.74
CA VAL A 281 -15.86 18.95 -0.67
C VAL A 281 -14.74 18.43 -1.57
N GLN A 282 -13.48 18.82 -1.36
CA GLN A 282 -12.34 18.32 -2.13
C GLN A 282 -12.14 16.82 -1.95
N ARG A 283 -12.28 16.28 -0.73
CA ARG A 283 -12.20 14.83 -0.48
C ARG A 283 -13.32 14.07 -1.19
N LEU A 284 -14.54 14.59 -1.19
CA LEU A 284 -15.66 13.99 -1.91
C LEU A 284 -15.43 14.05 -3.42
N ALA A 285 -14.94 15.17 -3.96
CA ALA A 285 -14.58 15.32 -5.37
C ALA A 285 -13.50 14.32 -5.79
N ASN A 286 -12.42 14.16 -5.01
CA ASN A 286 -11.35 13.20 -5.30
C ASN A 286 -11.87 11.75 -5.33
N ARG A 287 -12.83 11.40 -4.47
CA ARG A 287 -13.45 10.06 -4.46
C ARG A 287 -14.27 9.81 -5.73
N VAL A 288 -15.00 10.81 -6.20
CA VAL A 288 -15.78 10.72 -7.45
C VAL A 288 -14.84 10.62 -8.66
N ALA A 289 -13.77 11.43 -8.68
CA ALA A 289 -12.74 11.41 -9.72
C ALA A 289 -11.98 10.07 -9.76
N ALA A 290 -11.70 9.46 -8.60
CA ALA A 290 -11.06 8.14 -8.51
C ALA A 290 -11.89 7.03 -9.18
N ASN A 291 -13.22 7.20 -9.26
CA ASN A 291 -14.13 6.26 -9.94
C ASN A 291 -14.37 6.63 -11.42
N GLY A 292 -13.60 7.58 -11.98
CA GLY A 292 -13.72 8.00 -13.37
C GLY A 292 -14.91 8.91 -13.69
N ALA A 293 -15.65 9.37 -12.67
CA ALA A 293 -16.77 10.29 -12.84
C ALA A 293 -16.33 11.75 -12.63
N ALA A 294 -16.87 12.66 -13.44
CA ALA A 294 -16.63 14.09 -13.30
C ALA A 294 -17.71 14.71 -12.40
N LEU A 295 -17.30 15.37 -11.31
CA LEU A 295 -18.20 16.20 -10.52
C LEU A 295 -18.32 17.59 -11.19
N PRO A 296 -19.54 18.15 -11.32
CA PRO A 296 -19.71 19.51 -11.84
C PRO A 296 -18.82 20.51 -11.08
N GLY A 297 -18.05 21.33 -11.82
CA GLY A 297 -17.12 22.31 -11.25
C GLY A 297 -15.73 21.77 -10.91
N THR A 298 -15.44 20.49 -11.18
CA THR A 298 -14.11 19.90 -10.99
C THR A 298 -13.49 19.49 -12.32
N ARG A 299 -12.16 19.64 -12.44
CA ARG A 299 -11.37 19.08 -13.54
C ARG A 299 -10.55 17.91 -13.02
N ILE A 300 -10.65 16.76 -13.67
CA ILE A 300 -9.78 15.61 -13.38
C ILE A 300 -8.37 15.94 -13.87
N VAL A 301 -7.39 15.86 -12.97
CA VAL A 301 -5.97 15.99 -13.29
C VAL A 301 -5.35 14.63 -13.10
N THR A 302 -5.04 13.95 -14.20
CA THR A 302 -4.32 12.66 -14.18
C THR A 302 -2.84 12.97 -13.99
N THR A 303 -2.26 12.44 -12.92
CA THR A 303 -0.81 12.44 -12.70
C THR A 303 -0.41 11.00 -12.50
N ASP A 304 0.33 10.45 -13.45
CA ASP A 304 0.85 9.10 -13.35
C ASP A 304 1.96 9.11 -12.29
N LYS A 305 1.74 8.34 -11.23
CA LYS A 305 2.74 8.09 -10.18
C LYS A 305 2.87 6.59 -10.04
N ALA A 306 4.10 6.11 -9.84
CA ALA A 306 4.31 4.74 -9.45
C ALA A 306 3.53 4.46 -8.16
N ALA A 307 2.81 3.33 -8.14
CA ALA A 307 1.97 2.89 -7.04
C ALA A 307 2.76 2.07 -6.02
#